data_AF-A0A1Y3NMT4-F1
#
_entry.id   AF-A0A1Y3NMT4-F1
#
_cell.length_a   1.000
_cell.length_b   1.000
_cell.length_c   1.000
_cell.angle_alpha   90.00
_cell.angle_beta   90.00
_cell.angle_gamma   90.00
#
_symmetry.space_group_name_H-M   'P 1'
#
loop_
_entity.id
_entity.type
_entity.pdbx_description
1 polymer ?
#
loop_
_entity_poly.entity_id
_entity_poly.type
_entity_poly.pdbx_seq_one_letter_code
_entity_poly.pdbx_strand_id
1 'polypeptide(L)'
;KNNIPAFKLKNSSVRRRYSEFEWFKDALERESSRVKIPQLPGKVFTNRFSEEVIENRRAGLERFLQIVAGHPLLQTGSKVNNIK
;
A
#
# COMPACT_ATOMS: atom_id res chain seq x y z
N LYS A 1 16.57 0.11 -1.91
CA LYS A 1 17.34 0.98 -0.99
C LYS A 1 16.48 2.19 -0.69
N ASN A 2 15.91 2.29 0.52
CA ASN A 2 15.05 3.40 0.91
C ASN A 2 15.86 4.48 1.66
N ASN A 3 15.78 5.74 1.21
CA ASN A 3 16.48 6.89 1.81
C ASN A 3 15.51 7.86 2.52
N ILE A 4 14.26 7.46 2.76
CA ILE A 4 13.25 8.30 3.43
C ILE A 4 13.49 8.25 4.96
N PRO A 5 13.67 9.40 5.66
CA PRO A 5 14.00 9.44 7.09
C PRO A 5 12.96 8.80 8.02
N ALA A 6 11.72 8.66 7.55
CA ALA A 6 10.63 8.02 8.30
C ALA A 6 10.83 6.50 8.52
N PHE A 7 11.74 5.85 7.77
CA PHE A 7 12.01 4.41 7.91
C PHE A 7 13.22 4.15 8.80
N LYS A 8 13.03 3.33 9.84
CA LYS A 8 14.11 2.93 10.78
C LYS A 8 15.15 1.99 10.16
N LEU A 9 14.77 1.25 9.13
CA LEU A 9 15.63 0.27 8.46
C LEU A 9 15.78 0.64 6.98
N LYS A 10 17.01 0.51 6.45
CA LYS A 10 17.29 0.75 5.02
C LYS A 10 16.57 -0.24 4.11
N ASN A 11 16.33 -1.45 4.62
CA ASN A 11 15.56 -2.53 4.01
C ASN A 11 14.73 -3.21 5.12
N SER A 12 13.42 -3.36 4.91
CA SER A 12 12.53 -4.17 5.75
C SER A 12 11.63 -5.03 4.86
N SER A 13 11.21 -6.18 5.37
CA SER A 13 10.23 -7.04 4.70
C SER A 13 9.14 -7.44 5.70
N VAL A 14 7.89 -7.31 5.26
CA VAL A 14 6.72 -7.74 6.03
C VAL A 14 5.74 -8.47 5.13
N ARG A 15 5.03 -9.43 5.71
CA ARG A 15 3.99 -10.18 5.02
C ARG A 15 2.63 -9.65 5.47
N ARG A 16 1.85 -9.11 4.52
CA ARG A 16 0.53 -8.54 4.76
C ARG A 16 -0.50 -9.21 3.85
N ARG A 17 -1.71 -9.43 4.38
CA ARG A 17 -2.87 -9.93 3.62
C ARG A 17 -3.50 -8.78 2.83
N TYR A 18 -4.20 -9.11 1.75
CA TYR A 18 -4.93 -8.11 0.95
C TYR A 18 -5.89 -7.25 1.80
N SER A 19 -6.58 -7.83 2.77
CA SER A 19 -7.48 -7.10 3.68
C SER A 19 -6.77 -6.05 4.54
N GLU A 20 -5.48 -6.24 4.86
CA GLU A 20 -4.69 -5.22 5.56
C GLU A 20 -4.39 -4.03 4.64
N PHE A 21 -4.27 -4.25 3.32
CA PHE A 21 -4.16 -3.16 2.35
C PHE A 21 -5.48 -2.38 2.19
N GLU A 22 -6.62 -3.08 2.24
CA GLU A 22 -7.94 -2.41 2.25
C GLU A 22 -8.06 -1.48 3.45
N TRP A 23 -7.77 -1.99 4.65
CA TRP A 23 -7.78 -1.17 5.87
C TRP A 23 -6.81 0.01 5.78
N PHE A 24 -5.61 -0.21 5.22
CA PHE A 24 -4.60 0.84 5.05
C PHE A 24 -5.08 1.93 4.10
N LYS A 25 -5.67 1.55 2.95
CA LYS A 25 -6.28 2.51 2.02
C LYS A 25 -7.37 3.33 2.70
N ASP A 26 -8.29 2.69 3.42
CA ASP A 26 -9.38 3.38 4.11
C ASP A 26 -8.84 4.36 5.17
N ALA A 27 -7.76 4.00 5.86
CA ALA A 27 -7.11 4.87 6.82
C ALA A 27 -6.46 6.09 6.14
N LEU A 28 -5.80 5.92 5.00
CA LEU A 28 -5.25 7.02 4.21
C LEU A 28 -6.34 7.97 3.69
N GLU A 29 -7.47 7.42 3.22
CA GLU A 29 -8.60 8.22 2.73
C GLU A 29 -9.25 9.05 3.85
N ARG A 30 -9.31 8.51 5.08
CA ARG A 30 -9.80 9.27 6.25
C ARG A 30 -8.85 10.37 6.70
N GLU A 31 -7.55 10.13 6.63
CA GLU A 31 -6.54 11.11 7.11
C GLU A 31 -6.19 12.17 6.06
N SER A 32 -6.39 11.90 4.76
CA SER A 32 -5.98 12.78 3.67
C SER A 32 -7.14 13.13 2.75
N SER A 33 -7.86 14.22 3.06
CA SER A 33 -8.95 14.74 2.22
C SER A 33 -8.48 15.45 0.95
N ARG A 34 -7.17 15.75 0.84
CA ARG A 34 -6.58 16.54 -0.26
C ARG A 34 -5.90 15.68 -1.33
N VAL A 35 -5.72 14.39 -1.09
CA VAL A 35 -5.00 13.49 -1.98
C VAL A 35 -5.92 12.37 -2.42
N LYS A 36 -6.00 12.14 -3.73
CA LYS A 36 -6.70 10.96 -4.26
C LYS A 36 -5.84 9.72 -4.01
N ILE A 37 -6.30 8.84 -3.13
CA ILE A 37 -5.61 7.59 -2.83
C ILE A 37 -5.76 6.62 -4.01
N PRO A 38 -4.68 5.96 -4.48
CA PRO A 38 -4.75 5.01 -5.58
C PRO A 38 -5.65 3.82 -5.23
N GLN A 39 -6.27 3.23 -6.26
CA GLN A 39 -7.13 2.06 -6.11
C GLN A 39 -6.30 0.80 -5.87
N LEU A 40 -6.85 -0.13 -5.09
CA LEU A 40 -6.30 -1.47 -4.93
C LEU A 40 -6.69 -2.36 -6.12
N PRO A 41 -5.90 -3.41 -6.44
CA PRO A 41 -6.32 -4.41 -7.42
C PRO A 41 -7.66 -5.02 -6.98
N GLY A 42 -8.56 -5.24 -7.93
CA GLY A 42 -9.95 -5.63 -7.66
C GLY A 42 -10.09 -6.94 -6.87
N LYS A 43 -11.22 -7.07 -6.17
CA LYS A 43 -11.63 -8.33 -5.54
C LYS A 43 -11.95 -9.35 -6.63
N VAL A 44 -11.16 -10.41 -6.68
CA VAL A 44 -11.38 -11.54 -7.58
C VAL A 44 -12.11 -12.62 -6.79
N PHE A 45 -13.35 -12.91 -7.18
CA PHE A 45 -14.21 -13.89 -6.52
C PHE A 45 -14.09 -15.30 -7.11
N THR A 46 -13.70 -15.41 -8.39
CA THR A 46 -13.54 -16.67 -9.13
C THR A 46 -12.06 -16.96 -9.38
N ASN A 47 -11.64 -18.23 -9.26
CA ASN A 47 -10.25 -18.65 -9.46
C ASN A 47 -9.21 -17.79 -8.70
N ARG A 48 -9.56 -17.29 -7.51
CA ARG A 48 -8.82 -16.24 -6.78
C ARG A 48 -7.41 -16.63 -6.32
N PHE A 49 -7.06 -17.90 -6.49
CA PHE A 49 -5.77 -18.51 -6.12
C PHE A 49 -4.97 -18.98 -7.33
N SER A 50 -5.40 -18.66 -8.56
CA SER A 50 -4.54 -18.90 -9.72
C SER A 50 -3.29 -18.03 -9.64
N GLU A 51 -2.19 -18.54 -10.18
CA GLU A 51 -0.92 -17.81 -10.21
C GLU A 51 -1.07 -16.45 -10.88
N GLU A 52 -1.84 -16.37 -11.98
CA GLU A 52 -2.14 -15.13 -12.67
C GLU A 52 -2.84 -14.11 -11.77
N VAL A 53 -3.86 -14.52 -11.00
CA VAL A 53 -4.56 -13.62 -10.08
C VAL A 53 -3.65 -13.17 -8.93
N ILE A 54 -2.82 -14.08 -8.41
CA ILE A 54 -1.88 -13.78 -7.35
C ILE A 54 -0.84 -12.77 -7.84
N GLU A 55 -0.28 -12.96 -9.03
CA GLU A 55 0.74 -12.08 -9.60
C GLU A 55 0.17 -10.72 -9.99
N ASN A 56 -0.99 -10.67 -10.64
CA ASN A 56 -1.69 -9.42 -10.94
C ASN A 56 -2.00 -8.63 -9.66
N ARG A 57 -2.41 -9.33 -8.58
CA ARG A 57 -2.61 -8.70 -7.27
C ARG A 57 -1.29 -8.21 -6.68
N ARG A 58 -0.22 -8.99 -6.71
CA ARG A 58 1.10 -8.60 -6.22
C ARG A 58 1.60 -7.33 -6.91
N ALA A 59 1.56 -7.28 -8.24
CA ALA A 59 1.95 -6.13 -9.04
C ALA A 59 1.08 -4.89 -8.76
N GLY A 60 -0.23 -5.06 -8.61
CA GLY A 60 -1.15 -3.98 -8.24
C GLY A 60 -0.87 -3.40 -6.85
N LEU A 61 -0.60 -4.27 -5.86
CA LEU A 61 -0.23 -3.85 -4.50
C LEU A 61 1.14 -3.14 -4.46
N GLU A 62 2.10 -3.62 -5.25
CA GLU A 62 3.40 -2.96 -5.40
C GLU A 62 3.25 -1.54 -5.96
N ARG A 63 2.47 -1.39 -7.04
CA ARG A 63 2.20 -0.07 -7.62
C ARG A 63 1.49 0.86 -6.65
N PHE A 64 0.50 0.36 -5.91
CA PHE A 64 -0.19 1.11 -4.86
C PHE A 64 0.82 1.64 -3.82
N LEU A 65 1.71 0.79 -3.31
CA LEU A 65 2.71 1.17 -2.32
C LEU A 65 3.73 2.18 -2.88
N GLN A 66 4.19 2.01 -4.12
CA GLN A 66 5.11 2.94 -4.76
C GLN A 66 4.51 4.35 -4.86
N ILE A 67 3.22 4.46 -5.22
CA ILE A 67 2.52 5.75 -5.30
C ILE A 67 2.35 6.36 -3.91
N VAL A 68 1.84 5.59 -2.94
CA VAL A 68 1.61 6.08 -1.58
C VAL A 68 2.92 6.51 -0.93
N ALA A 69 3.94 5.65 -0.99
CA ALA A 69 5.26 5.94 -0.43
C ALA A 69 6.02 7.00 -1.22
N GLY A 70 5.65 7.33 -2.46
CA GLY A 70 6.26 8.40 -3.24
C GLY A 70 5.57 9.76 -3.05
N HIS A 71 4.38 9.80 -2.45
CA HIS A 71 3.56 11.01 -2.37
C HIS A 71 3.95 11.86 -1.14
N PRO A 72 4.50 13.08 -1.31
CA PRO A 72 5.04 13.87 -0.20
C PRO A 72 4.04 14.15 0.93
N LEU A 73 2.78 14.45 0.59
CA LEU A 73 1.73 14.72 1.57
C LEU A 73 1.28 13.48 2.37
N LEU A 74 1.43 12.27 1.82
CA LEU A 74 1.11 11.03 2.53
C LEU A 74 2.28 10.62 3.44
N GLN A 75 3.51 10.95 3.06
CA GLN A 75 4.70 10.74 3.90
C GLN A 75 4.72 11.64 5.15
N THR A 76 4.28 12.89 5.03
CA THR A 76 4.38 13.89 6.11
C THR A 76 3.09 14.08 6.90
N GLY A 77 1.93 13.73 6.33
CA GLY A 77 0.62 13.99 6.91
C GLY A 77 -0.08 12.80 7.59
N SER A 78 0.34 11.56 7.33
CA SER A 78 -0.39 10.37 7.79
C SER A 78 0.26 9.69 9.00
N LYS A 79 -0.49 9.52 10.09
CA LYS A 79 -0.08 8.70 11.25
C LYS A 79 -0.10 7.20 10.94
N VAL A 80 -0.74 6.82 9.82
CA VAL A 80 -0.77 5.45 9.29
C VAL A 80 0.57 4.97 8.71
N ASN A 81 1.63 5.79 8.69
CA ASN A 81 2.95 5.42 8.16
C ASN A 81 3.71 4.34 8.97
N ASN A 82 3.01 3.50 9.75
CA ASN A 82 3.52 2.22 10.22
C ASN A 82 3.47 1.17 9.09
N ILE A 83 4.14 1.46 7.98
CA ILE A 83 4.69 0.41 7.11
C ILE A 83 5.97 -0.07 7.80
N LYS A 84 5.82 -0.60 9.02
CA LYS A 84 6.89 -1.30 9.75
C LYS A 84 6.85 -2.77 9.39
#